data_AF-A0ABD5RY47-F1
#
_entry.id   AF-A0ABD5RY47-F1
#
_cell.length_a   1.000
_cell.length_b   1.000
_cell.length_c   1.000
_cell.angle_alpha   90.00
_cell.angle_beta   90.00
_cell.angle_gamma   90.00
#
_symmetry.space_group_name_H-M   'P 1'
#
loop_
_entity.id
_entity.type
_entity.pdbx_description
1 polymer ?
#
loop_
_entity_poly.entity_id
_entity_poly.type
_entity_poly.pdbx_seq_one_letter_code
_entity_poly.pdbx_strand_id
1 'polypeptide(L)'
;MVHRQPGSSVPAFGRIERSDLFTAVHPIEEMYVGALQPLSQFDDQQILLAGHMTDVVADENDVDAILTFDSDFRTLGYSLVPDDGS
;
A
#
# COMPACT_ATOMS: atom_id res chain seq x y z
N MET A 1 -9.40 -26.12 26.31
CA MET A 1 -9.38 -24.66 26.06
C MET A 1 -8.02 -24.33 25.47
N VAL A 2 -7.94 -24.22 24.14
CA VAL A 2 -6.67 -23.99 23.43
C VAL A 2 -6.38 -22.51 23.45
N HIS A 3 -5.34 -22.12 24.17
CA HIS A 3 -4.84 -20.74 24.15
C HIS A 3 -4.15 -20.53 22.80
N ARG A 4 -4.86 -19.96 21.82
CA ARG A 4 -4.20 -19.39 20.63
C ARG A 4 -3.34 -18.24 21.11
N GLN A 5 -2.03 -18.34 20.93
CA GLN A 5 -1.16 -17.18 21.04
C GLN A 5 -1.32 -16.34 19.77
N PRO A 6 -1.45 -15.01 19.86
CA PRO A 6 -1.29 -14.15 18.69
C PRO A 6 0.14 -14.35 18.19
N GLY A 7 0.30 -14.91 17.00
CA GLY A 7 1.62 -14.97 16.35
C GLY A 7 2.14 -13.54 16.25
N SER A 8 3.35 -13.29 16.77
CA SER A 8 3.98 -11.98 16.59
C SER A 8 4.04 -11.68 15.09
N SER A 9 3.62 -10.49 14.66
CA SER A 9 3.69 -10.08 13.25
C SER A 9 5.14 -9.73 12.81
N VAL A 10 6.03 -9.57 13.78
CA VAL A 10 7.46 -9.22 13.61
C VAL A 10 8.26 -10.21 12.72
N PRO A 11 8.06 -11.54 12.75
CA PRO A 11 8.81 -12.48 11.92
C PRO A 11 8.48 -12.36 10.43
N ALA A 12 7.26 -11.97 10.08
CA ALA A 12 6.82 -11.87 8.69
C ALA A 12 7.43 -10.65 8.00
N PHE A 13 7.33 -9.48 8.63
CA PHE A 13 7.87 -8.23 8.08
C PHE A 13 9.39 -8.32 7.90
N GLY A 14 10.10 -8.76 8.95
CA GLY A 14 11.55 -8.94 8.86
C GLY A 14 11.99 -10.02 7.86
N ARG A 15 11.09 -10.90 7.41
CA ARG A 15 11.37 -11.86 6.33
C ARG A 15 11.19 -11.24 4.95
N ILE A 16 10.20 -10.35 4.78
CA ILE A 16 9.98 -9.62 3.53
C ILE A 16 11.15 -8.67 3.28
N GLU A 17 11.55 -7.88 4.29
CA GLU A 17 12.66 -6.92 4.16
C GLU A 17 14.01 -7.58 3.84
N ARG A 18 14.21 -8.84 4.24
CA ARG A 18 15.45 -9.60 3.99
C ARG A 18 15.35 -10.55 2.79
N SER A 19 14.29 -10.47 2.01
CA SER A 19 14.05 -11.37 0.88
C SER A 19 14.63 -10.78 -0.40
N ASP A 20 15.31 -11.60 -1.20
CA ASP A 20 15.75 -11.20 -2.54
C ASP A 20 14.59 -11.12 -3.55
N LEU A 21 13.38 -11.54 -3.14
CA LEU A 21 12.17 -11.52 -3.97
C LEU A 21 11.38 -10.20 -3.87
N PHE A 22 11.66 -9.37 -2.87
CA PHE A 22 10.91 -8.13 -2.64
C PHE A 22 11.88 -6.96 -2.50
N THR A 23 11.59 -5.89 -3.22
CA THR A 23 12.28 -4.62 -3.03
C THR A 23 11.48 -3.78 -2.04
N ALA A 24 12.06 -3.49 -0.88
CA ALA A 24 11.48 -2.53 0.06
C ALA A 24 11.80 -1.10 -0.43
N VAL A 25 10.76 -0.32 -0.71
CA VAL A 25 10.88 1.10 -1.05
C VAL A 25 10.55 1.91 0.20
N HIS A 26 11.47 2.78 0.60
CA HIS A 26 11.27 3.70 1.70
C HIS A 26 10.93 5.09 1.13
N PRO A 27 9.72 5.61 1.38
CA PRO A 27 9.33 6.93 0.91
C PRO A 27 10.25 7.99 1.49
N ILE A 28 10.64 8.95 0.66
CA ILE A 28 11.33 10.17 1.11
C ILE A 28 10.31 11.22 1.59
N GLU A 29 10.80 12.26 2.25
CA GLU A 29 9.95 13.31 2.83
C GLU A 29 9.08 13.99 1.77
N GLU A 30 9.61 14.19 0.57
CA GLU A 30 8.90 14.79 -0.56
C GLU A 30 7.70 13.95 -0.99
N MET A 31 7.85 12.62 -1.02
CA MET A 31 6.75 11.69 -1.34
C MET A 31 5.66 11.74 -0.25
N TYR A 32 6.07 11.83 1.02
CA TYR A 32 5.14 11.97 2.13
C TYR A 32 4.34 13.27 2.05
N VAL A 33 5.01 14.39 1.78
CA VAL A 33 4.34 15.69 1.60
C VAL A 33 3.39 15.66 0.38
N GLY A 34 3.79 15.03 -0.71
CA GLY A 34 2.94 14.81 -1.89
C GLY A 34 1.64 14.07 -1.54
N ALA A 35 1.74 13.01 -0.73
CA ALA A 35 0.57 12.22 -0.30
C ALA A 35 -0.39 13.00 0.63
N LEU A 36 0.07 14.04 1.32
CA LEU A 36 -0.79 14.91 2.15
C LEU A 36 -1.64 15.88 1.33
N GLN A 37 -1.21 16.21 0.12
CA GLN A 37 -1.92 17.19 -0.71
C GLN A 37 -3.33 16.71 -1.11
N PRO A 38 -3.53 15.47 -1.61
CA PRO A 38 -4.86 14.92 -1.87
C PRO A 38 -5.75 14.82 -0.63
N LEU A 39 -5.17 14.46 0.53
CA LEU A 39 -5.89 14.36 1.80
C LEU A 39 -6.53 15.69 2.21
N SER A 40 -5.87 16.81 1.93
CA SER A 40 -6.41 18.14 2.23
C SER A 40 -7.48 18.61 1.22
N GLN A 41 -7.58 17.96 0.06
CA GLN A 41 -8.46 18.37 -1.05
C GLN A 41 -9.75 17.57 -1.12
N PHE A 42 -9.76 16.32 -0.66
CA PHE A 42 -10.93 15.45 -0.67
C PHE A 42 -11.39 15.14 0.76
N ASP A 43 -12.56 15.66 1.15
CA ASP A 43 -13.17 15.48 2.48
C ASP A 43 -14.01 14.18 2.58
N ASP A 44 -14.18 13.48 1.46
CA ASP A 44 -15.07 12.30 1.31
C ASP A 44 -14.32 10.96 1.45
N GLN A 45 -13.18 10.94 2.16
CA GLN A 45 -12.06 10.01 1.96
C GLN A 45 -12.41 8.51 1.95
N GLN A 46 -12.64 7.98 0.76
CA GLN A 46 -12.64 6.55 0.49
C GLN A 46 -11.20 5.98 0.61
N ILE A 47 -10.18 6.78 0.26
CA ILE A 47 -8.77 6.35 0.32
C ILE A 47 -8.07 6.96 1.54
N LEU A 48 -7.49 6.09 2.39
CA LEU A 48 -6.70 6.49 3.56
C LEU A 48 -5.32 7.04 3.16
N LEU A 49 -4.61 7.71 4.10
CA LEU A 49 -3.21 8.15 3.90
C LEU A 49 -2.30 7.03 3.35
N ALA A 50 -2.47 5.80 3.83
CA ALA A 50 -1.70 4.66 3.32
C ALA A 50 -1.96 4.40 1.83
N GLY A 51 -3.18 4.65 1.33
CA GLY A 51 -3.51 4.56 -0.08
C GLY A 51 -2.87 5.67 -0.90
N HIS A 52 -2.93 6.92 -0.45
CA HIS A 52 -2.22 8.03 -1.12
C HIS A 52 -0.69 7.89 -1.10
N MET A 53 -0.12 7.35 -0.02
CA MET A 53 1.29 7.01 0.02
C MET A 53 1.64 5.93 -1.00
N THR A 54 0.75 4.95 -1.17
CA THR A 54 0.94 3.88 -2.16
C THR A 54 0.85 4.42 -3.58
N ASP A 55 -0.09 5.33 -3.86
CA ASP A 55 -0.25 6.06 -5.13
C ASP A 55 1.03 6.80 -5.53
N VAL A 56 1.54 7.68 -4.65
CA VAL A 56 2.78 8.43 -4.91
C VAL A 56 3.98 7.51 -5.14
N VAL A 57 4.13 6.46 -4.33
CA VAL A 57 5.24 5.50 -4.51
C VAL A 57 5.10 4.72 -5.81
N ALA A 58 3.88 4.35 -6.22
CA ALA A 58 3.63 3.64 -7.46
C ALA A 58 3.92 4.51 -8.69
N ASP A 59 3.46 5.77 -8.70
CA ASP A 59 3.72 6.73 -9.77
C ASP A 59 5.23 7.01 -9.95
N GLU A 60 5.94 7.28 -8.85
CA GLU A 60 7.39 7.54 -8.85
C GLU A 60 8.22 6.32 -9.29
N ASN A 61 7.64 5.12 -9.25
CA ASN A 61 8.30 3.87 -9.66
C ASN A 61 7.72 3.27 -10.95
N ASP A 62 6.86 4.00 -11.69
CA ASP A 62 6.24 3.55 -12.94
C ASP A 62 5.50 2.21 -12.80
N VAL A 63 4.71 2.08 -11.73
CA VAL A 63 3.96 0.86 -11.40
C VAL A 63 2.51 0.98 -11.86
N ASP A 64 2.11 0.12 -12.80
CA ASP A 64 0.73 0.09 -13.31
C ASP A 64 -0.22 -0.85 -12.54
N ALA A 65 0.34 -1.76 -11.73
CA ALA A 65 -0.42 -2.83 -11.08
C ALA A 65 -0.14 -2.90 -9.57
N ILE A 66 -1.22 -2.87 -8.78
CA ILE A 66 -1.14 -2.90 -7.32
C ILE A 66 -1.75 -4.19 -6.79
N LEU A 67 -0.99 -4.90 -5.96
CA LEU A 67 -1.53 -6.02 -5.20
C LEU A 67 -2.27 -5.48 -3.97
N THR A 68 -3.60 -5.49 -4.00
CA THR A 68 -4.45 -4.99 -2.92
C THR A 68 -5.83 -5.66 -2.93
N PHE A 69 -6.48 -5.67 -1.78
CA PHE A 69 -7.90 -6.05 -1.64
C PHE A 69 -8.79 -4.83 -1.36
N ASP A 70 -8.19 -3.64 -1.38
CA ASP A 70 -8.89 -2.38 -1.20
C ASP A 70 -9.37 -1.88 -2.58
N SER A 71 -10.69 -1.93 -2.77
CA SER A 71 -11.33 -1.56 -4.03
C SER A 71 -11.17 -0.09 -4.38
N ASP A 72 -10.86 0.76 -3.41
CA ASP A 72 -10.86 2.21 -3.61
C ASP A 72 -9.67 2.65 -4.47
N PHE A 73 -8.62 1.83 -4.54
CA PHE A 73 -7.50 1.99 -5.47
C PHE A 73 -7.92 1.96 -6.95
N ARG A 74 -9.09 1.40 -7.30
CA ARG A 74 -9.61 1.48 -8.67
C ARG A 74 -9.82 2.92 -9.13
N THR A 75 -10.08 3.83 -8.19
CA THR A 75 -10.30 5.25 -8.51
C THR A 75 -9.00 5.98 -8.87
N LEU A 76 -7.84 5.36 -8.63
CA LEU A 76 -6.51 5.90 -8.94
C LEU A 76 -5.96 5.45 -10.31
N GLY A 77 -6.69 4.59 -11.03
CA GLY A 77 -6.32 4.18 -12.40
C GLY A 77 -5.38 2.97 -12.49
N TYR A 78 -5.04 2.33 -11.37
CA TYR A 78 -4.23 1.11 -11.36
C TYR A 78 -5.00 -0.15 -11.75
N SER A 79 -4.28 -1.12 -12.29
CA SER A 79 -4.75 -2.52 -12.37
C SER A 79 -4.63 -3.18 -11.00
N LEU A 80 -5.72 -3.72 -10.43
CA LEU A 80 -5.66 -4.40 -9.14
C LEU A 80 -5.40 -5.90 -9.32
N VAL A 81 -4.57 -6.46 -8.43
CA VAL A 81 -4.22 -7.89 -8.42
C VAL A 81 -4.42 -8.48 -7.01
N PRO A 82 -5.05 -9.66 -6.87
CA PRO A 82 -5.86 -10.31 -7.89
C PRO A 82 -7.00 -9.36 -8.31
N ASP A 83 -7.39 -9.40 -9.59
CA ASP A 83 -8.63 -8.76 -9.98
C ASP A 83 -9.77 -9.46 -9.23
N ASP A 84 -10.82 -8.74 -8.84
CA ASP A 84 -12.01 -9.33 -8.18
C ASP A 84 -12.79 -10.26 -9.13
N GLY A 85 -12.25 -10.53 -10.33
CA GLY A 85 -12.80 -11.36 -11.39
C GLY A 85 -12.00 -12.63 -11.69
N SER A 86 -12.30 -13.70 -10.95
CA SER A 86 -12.49 -15.06 -11.49
C SER A 86 -13.44 -15.87 -10.62
#